data_AF-A0A438CRD1-F1
#
_entry.id   AF-A0A438CRD1-F1
#
_cell.length_a   1.000
_cell.length_b   1.000
_cell.length_c   1.000
_cell.angle_alpha   90.00
_cell.angle_beta   90.00
_cell.angle_gamma   90.00
#
_symmetry.space_group_name_H-M   'P 1'
#
loop_
_entity.id
_entity.type
_entity.pdbx_description
1 polymer ?
#
loop_
_entity_poly.entity_id
_entity_poly.type
_entity_poly.pdbx_seq_one_letter_code
_entity_poly.pdbx_strand_id
1 'polypeptide(L)'
;MGVSTVRCHLVVQGLLFLILLLQQARADHQVYNVSGLRSRKQVSSCNLFQGKWVFDASYPFYDASNCPFIDPEFDCQKYGRPDKQYLKYSWKPDSCDLPRYSLSPQTQTSL
;
A
#
# COMPACT_ATOMS: atom_id res chain seq x y z
N MET A 1 -40.60 -46.93 -33.26
CA MET A 1 -40.17 -45.61 -33.77
C MET A 1 -39.93 -44.55 -32.68
N GLY A 2 -40.30 -44.78 -31.41
CA GLY A 2 -40.25 -43.73 -30.36
C GLY A 2 -38.97 -43.57 -29.54
N VAL A 3 -38.05 -44.55 -29.49
CA VAL A 3 -36.87 -44.50 -28.58
C VAL A 3 -35.72 -43.65 -29.16
N SER A 4 -35.56 -43.61 -30.49
CA SER A 4 -34.55 -42.75 -31.13
C SER A 4 -34.94 -41.27 -31.08
N THR A 5 -36.22 -40.95 -31.21
CA THR A 5 -36.71 -39.56 -31.19
C THR A 5 -36.56 -38.93 -29.80
N VAL A 6 -36.85 -39.69 -28.72
CA VAL A 6 -36.65 -39.20 -27.34
C VAL A 6 -35.17 -39.05 -26.99
N ARG A 7 -34.31 -39.97 -27.46
CA ARG A 7 -32.85 -39.85 -27.30
C ARG A 7 -32.30 -38.64 -28.03
N CYS A 8 -32.76 -38.37 -29.24
CA CYS A 8 -32.37 -37.19 -30.01
C CYS A 8 -32.86 -35.89 -29.32
N HIS A 9 -34.09 -35.86 -28.82
CA HIS A 9 -34.62 -34.71 -28.07
C HIS A 9 -33.81 -34.41 -26.80
N LEU A 10 -33.44 -35.44 -26.02
CA LEU A 10 -32.64 -35.25 -24.80
C LEU A 10 -31.22 -34.75 -25.11
N VAL A 11 -30.60 -35.23 -26.20
CA VAL A 11 -29.29 -34.75 -26.64
C VAL A 11 -29.38 -33.28 -27.11
N VAL A 12 -30.39 -32.93 -27.88
CA VAL A 12 -30.58 -31.54 -28.37
C VAL A 12 -30.87 -30.58 -27.21
N GLN A 13 -31.72 -30.97 -26.25
CA GLN A 13 -31.98 -30.15 -25.05
C GLN A 13 -30.72 -30.00 -24.18
N GLY A 14 -29.91 -31.06 -24.04
CA GLY A 14 -28.64 -31.00 -23.32
C GLY A 14 -27.62 -30.06 -23.97
N LEU A 15 -27.49 -30.10 -25.30
CA LEU A 15 -26.62 -29.19 -26.06
C LEU A 15 -27.10 -27.73 -25.96
N LEU A 16 -28.40 -27.48 -26.03
CA LEU A 16 -28.98 -26.14 -25.85
C LEU A 16 -28.71 -25.59 -24.44
N PHE A 17 -28.91 -26.40 -23.40
CA PHE A 17 -28.56 -26.02 -22.03
C PHE A 17 -27.07 -25.74 -21.87
N LEU A 18 -26.19 -26.56 -22.45
CA LEU A 18 -24.74 -26.35 -22.40
C LEU A 18 -24.34 -25.04 -23.09
N ILE A 19 -24.94 -24.73 -24.24
CA ILE A 19 -24.71 -23.47 -24.97
C ILE A 19 -25.18 -22.26 -24.14
N LEU A 20 -26.35 -22.34 -23.50
CA LEU A 20 -26.86 -21.28 -22.61
C LEU A 20 -25.94 -21.05 -21.39
N LEU A 21 -25.43 -22.12 -20.79
CA LEU A 21 -24.45 -22.04 -19.68
C LEU A 21 -23.12 -21.41 -20.14
N LEU A 22 -22.63 -21.76 -21.34
CA LEU A 22 -21.43 -21.17 -21.93
C LEU A 22 -21.63 -19.68 -22.28
N GLN A 23 -22.86 -19.26 -22.60
CA GLN A 23 -23.19 -17.85 -22.83
C GLN A 23 -23.23 -17.04 -21.51
N GLN A 24 -23.72 -17.62 -20.42
CA GLN A 24 -23.70 -16.99 -19.08
C GLN A 24 -22.29 -16.89 -18.49
N ALA A 25 -21.36 -17.79 -18.87
CA ALA A 25 -19.95 -17.71 -18.48
C ALA A 25 -19.17 -16.54 -19.14
N ARG A 26 -19.77 -15.80 -20.09
CA ARG A 26 -19.15 -14.64 -20.78
C ARG A 26 -19.73 -13.29 -20.39
N ALA A 27 -20.41 -13.18 -19.25
CA ALA A 27 -20.95 -11.90 -18.79
C ALA A 27 -20.55 -11.60 -17.34
N ASP A 28 -19.28 -11.27 -17.14
CA ASP A 28 -18.97 -10.10 -16.29
C ASP A 28 -17.58 -9.56 -16.62
N HIS A 29 -17.54 -8.70 -17.64
CA HIS A 29 -16.47 -7.71 -17.78
C HIS A 29 -17.14 -6.34 -17.70
N GLN A 30 -17.43 -5.92 -16.46
CA GLN A 30 -17.84 -4.55 -16.15
C GLN A 30 -16.67 -3.62 -16.48
N VAL A 31 -16.64 -3.08 -17.70
CA VAL A 31 -15.77 -1.96 -18.06
C VAL A 31 -16.34 -0.70 -17.42
N TYR A 32 -15.86 -0.37 -16.23
CA TYR A 32 -16.19 0.88 -15.56
C TYR A 32 -15.63 2.06 -16.36
N ASN A 33 -16.50 3.03 -16.69
CA ASN A 33 -16.14 4.20 -17.51
C ASN A 33 -15.31 5.21 -16.68
N VAL A 34 -13.97 5.11 -16.74
CA VAL A 34 -13.01 6.02 -16.07
C VAL A 34 -12.91 7.41 -16.69
N SER A 35 -13.69 7.72 -17.74
CA SER A 35 -13.61 8.99 -18.46
C SER A 35 -13.93 10.22 -17.58
N GLY A 36 -14.70 10.03 -16.50
CA GLY A 36 -15.01 11.08 -15.51
C GLY A 36 -13.91 11.35 -14.47
N LEU A 37 -12.86 10.53 -14.40
CA LEU A 37 -11.74 10.71 -13.45
C LEU A 37 -10.61 11.58 -14.00
N ARG A 38 -10.62 11.90 -15.30
CA ARG A 38 -9.52 12.65 -15.95
C ARG A 38 -9.42 14.12 -15.55
N SER A 39 -10.42 14.66 -14.85
CA SER A 39 -10.37 16.02 -14.30
C SER A 39 -10.24 16.06 -12.77
N ARG A 40 -9.80 14.96 -12.15
CA ARG A 40 -9.10 15.05 -10.86
C ARG A 40 -7.63 15.16 -11.23
N LYS A 41 -7.00 16.30 -10.91
CA LYS A 41 -5.53 16.48 -10.93
C LYS A 41 -4.93 15.12 -10.65
N GLN A 42 -4.21 14.55 -11.61
CA GLN A 42 -3.55 13.26 -11.46
C GLN A 42 -2.60 13.43 -10.27
N VAL A 43 -3.09 13.18 -9.07
CA VAL A 43 -2.27 13.11 -7.87
C VAL A 43 -1.45 11.87 -8.16
N SER A 44 -0.24 12.09 -8.69
CA SER A 44 0.76 11.03 -8.76
C SER A 44 0.70 10.33 -7.42
N SER A 45 0.37 9.04 -7.41
CA SER A 45 0.33 8.31 -6.14
C SER A 45 1.67 8.55 -5.45
N CYS A 46 1.64 8.99 -4.20
CA CYS A 46 2.89 9.22 -3.51
C CYS A 46 3.51 7.85 -3.21
N ASN A 47 4.55 7.49 -3.95
CA ASN A 47 5.35 6.33 -3.64
C ASN A 47 6.27 6.68 -2.47
N LEU A 48 5.86 6.32 -1.26
CA LEU A 48 6.61 6.61 -0.03
C LEU A 48 8.00 5.94 0.01
N PHE A 49 8.24 4.94 -0.83
CA PHE A 49 9.50 4.20 -0.89
C PHE A 49 10.46 4.70 -1.99
N GLN A 50 10.04 5.66 -2.82
CA GLN A 50 10.87 6.28 -3.84
C GLN A 50 11.23 7.72 -3.44
N GLY A 51 12.52 7.97 -3.30
CA GLY A 51 13.02 9.24 -2.80
C GLY A 51 14.50 9.17 -2.46
N LYS A 52 14.93 10.05 -1.57
CA LYS A 52 16.32 10.15 -1.14
C LYS A 52 16.45 10.58 0.32
N TRP A 53 17.56 10.19 0.93
CA TRP A 53 17.99 10.76 2.19
C TRP A 53 18.52 12.18 1.95
N VAL A 54 18.02 13.13 2.74
CA VAL A 54 18.46 14.53 2.73
C VAL A 54 18.97 14.92 4.10
N PHE A 55 20.02 15.73 4.15
CA PHE A 55 20.50 16.29 5.41
C PHE A 55 19.48 17.32 5.92
N ASP A 56 19.09 17.19 7.19
CA ASP A 56 18.15 18.07 7.88
C ASP A 56 18.74 18.48 9.24
N ALA A 57 19.09 19.76 9.36
CA ALA A 57 19.70 20.30 10.58
C ALA A 57 18.76 20.27 11.80
N SER A 58 17.44 20.17 11.59
CA SER A 58 16.44 20.11 12.66
C SER A 58 16.38 18.75 13.38
N TYR A 59 16.95 17.70 12.79
CA TYR A 59 17.01 16.36 13.38
C TYR A 59 18.15 16.21 14.42
N PRO A 60 18.12 15.19 15.30
CA PRO A 60 17.07 14.20 15.47
C PRO A 60 15.82 14.78 16.15
N PHE A 61 14.66 14.15 15.94
CA PHE A 61 13.41 14.57 16.59
C PHE A 61 13.32 14.23 18.07
N TYR A 62 14.12 13.27 18.53
CA TYR A 62 14.20 12.87 19.92
C TYR A 62 15.66 12.70 20.32
N ASP A 63 15.93 12.96 21.59
CA ASP A 63 17.24 12.70 22.17
C ASP A 63 17.27 11.28 22.74
N ALA A 64 17.98 10.38 22.05
CA ALA A 64 18.05 8.97 22.43
C ALA A 64 18.64 8.78 23.84
N SER A 65 19.53 9.66 24.30
CA SER A 65 20.11 9.54 25.65
C SER A 65 19.09 9.73 26.77
N ASN A 66 17.93 10.31 26.48
CA ASN A 66 16.89 10.57 27.47
C ASN A 66 15.80 9.48 27.47
N CYS A 67 15.94 8.43 26.64
CA CYS A 67 14.98 7.34 26.55
C CYS A 67 15.47 6.13 27.37
N PRO A 68 14.85 5.82 28.52
CA PRO A 68 15.36 4.76 29.42
C PRO A 68 15.02 3.34 28.95
N PHE A 69 14.26 3.19 27.86
CA PHE A 69 13.80 1.89 27.34
C PHE A 69 14.50 1.47 26.04
N ILE A 70 15.56 2.18 25.61
CA ILE A 70 16.35 1.74 24.46
C ILE A 70 17.17 0.53 24.89
N ASP A 71 16.95 -0.61 24.21
CA ASP A 71 17.75 -1.81 24.45
C ASP A 71 19.24 -1.53 24.13
N PRO A 72 20.17 -2.14 24.88
CA PRO A 72 21.61 -1.94 24.70
C PRO A 72 22.10 -2.02 23.26
N GLU A 73 21.57 -2.97 22.49
CA GLU A 73 21.95 -3.24 21.11
C GLU A 73 21.64 -2.08 20.15
N PHE A 74 20.73 -1.18 20.54
CA PHE A 74 20.30 -0.03 19.73
C PHE A 74 20.86 1.32 20.22
N ASP A 75 21.49 1.39 21.40
CA ASP A 75 22.04 2.63 21.95
C ASP A 75 23.49 2.88 21.48
N CYS A 76 23.65 3.11 20.17
CA CYS A 76 24.99 3.27 19.58
C CYS A 76 25.82 4.39 20.25
N GLN A 77 25.18 5.46 20.71
CA GLN A 77 25.86 6.59 21.34
C GLN A 77 26.42 6.19 22.71
N LYS A 78 25.63 5.50 23.54
CA LYS A 78 26.11 4.96 24.82
C LYS A 78 27.23 3.93 24.64
N TYR A 79 27.17 3.13 23.59
CA TYR A 79 28.17 2.09 23.29
C TYR A 79 29.32 2.57 22.39
N GLY A 80 29.58 3.88 22.37
CA GLY A 80 30.86 4.42 21.92
C GLY A 80 30.96 4.79 20.44
N ARG A 81 29.84 4.84 19.70
CA ARG A 81 29.85 5.38 18.34
C ARG A 81 30.14 6.90 18.38
N PRO A 82 31.24 7.39 17.78
CA PRO A 82 31.67 8.77 17.95
C PRO A 82 30.98 9.76 17.00
N ASP A 83 30.53 9.29 15.82
CA ASP A 83 29.88 10.15 14.84
C ASP A 83 28.39 10.32 15.15
N LYS A 84 27.86 11.53 14.88
CA LYS A 84 26.43 11.88 15.05
C LYS A 84 25.74 12.26 13.74
N GLN A 85 26.46 12.26 12.62
CA GLN A 85 25.95 12.73 11.33
C GLN A 85 24.81 11.85 10.80
N TYR A 86 24.81 10.55 11.12
CA TYR A 86 23.74 9.64 10.73
C TYR A 86 22.36 10.05 11.31
N LEU A 87 22.34 10.72 12.46
CA LEU A 87 21.12 11.20 13.10
C LEU A 87 20.51 12.42 12.39
N LYS A 88 21.21 13.01 11.42
CA LYS A 88 20.82 14.25 10.73
C LYS A 88 20.15 14.03 9.38
N TYR A 89 19.88 12.79 8.98
CA TYR A 89 19.26 12.50 7.69
C TYR A 89 17.77 12.20 7.83
N SER A 90 17.00 12.78 6.92
CA SER A 90 15.55 12.60 6.80
C SER A 90 15.22 11.97 5.45
N TRP A 91 14.28 11.05 5.42
CA TRP A 91 13.79 10.46 4.17
C TRP A 91 12.81 11.42 3.49
N LYS A 92 13.08 11.78 2.23
CA LYS A 92 12.22 12.65 1.42
C LYS A 92 11.72 11.91 0.17
N PRO A 93 10.43 11.53 0.12
CA PRO A 93 9.82 11.00 -1.10
C PRO A 93 9.87 12.03 -2.25
N ASP A 94 9.97 11.55 -3.49
CA ASP A 94 10.08 12.44 -4.65
C ASP A 94 8.75 13.13 -4.99
N SER A 95 7.63 12.45 -4.71
CA SER A 95 6.29 12.84 -5.17
C SER A 95 5.40 13.47 -4.10
N CYS A 96 5.85 13.52 -2.83
CA CYS A 96 5.13 14.21 -1.75
C CYS A 96 6.02 14.50 -0.54
N ASP A 97 5.54 15.39 0.33
CA ASP A 97 6.15 15.64 1.63
C ASP A 97 5.51 14.78 2.72
N LEU A 98 6.33 14.23 3.62
CA LEU A 98 5.85 13.50 4.79
C LEU A 98 5.37 14.48 5.87
N PRO A 99 4.25 14.19 6.56
CA PRO A 99 3.82 14.99 7.69
C PRO A 99 4.89 14.93 8.78
N ARG A 100 5.37 16.11 9.23
CA ARG A 100 6.34 16.18 10.32
C ARG A 100 5.62 15.91 11.65
N TYR A 101 6.19 15.02 12.45
CA TYR A 101 5.70 14.76 13.79
C TYR A 101 6.12 15.90 14.72
N SER A 102 5.14 16.56 15.35
CA SER A 102 5.36 17.47 16.47
C SER A 102 5.12 16.70 17.77
N LEU A 103 6.13 16.59 18.62
CA LEU A 103 5.94 16.10 19.98
C LEU A 103 4.99 17.06 20.70
N SER A 104 3.82 16.57 21.08
CA SER A 104 2.94 17.31 22.00
C SER A 104 3.51 17.16 23.42
N PRO A 105 3.41 18.18 24.30
CA PRO A 105 3.91 18.10 25.68
C PRO A 105 3.36 16.91 26.49
N GLN A 106 2.22 16.35 26.08
CA GLN A 106 1.54 15.23 26.72
C GLN A 106 2.30 13.90 26.57
N THR A 107 3.17 13.76 25.56
CA THR A 107 3.87 12.51 25.24
C THR A 107 5.16 12.32 26.04
N GLN A 108 5.59 13.34 26.78
CA GLN A 108 6.79 13.30 27.60
C GLN A 108 6.52 12.88 29.06
N THR A 109 5.26 12.84 29.48
CA THR A 109 4.85 12.61 30.89
C THR A 109 4.32 11.20 31.17
N SER A 110 4.26 10.31 30.16
CA SER A 110 3.72 8.95 30.33
C SER A 110 4.78 7.84 30.26
N LEU A 111 6.05 8.17 30.51
CA LEU A 111 7.14 7.21 30.60
C LEU A 111 7.96 7.45 31.86
#